data_AF-A0A959Q4A0-F1
#
_entry.id   AF-A0A959Q4A0-F1
#
_cell.length_a   1.000
_cell.length_b   1.000
_cell.length_c   1.000
_cell.angle_alpha   90.00
_cell.angle_beta   90.00
_cell.angle_gamma   90.00
#
_symmetry.space_group_name_H-M   'P 1'
#
loop_
_entity.id
_entity.type
_entity.pdbx_description
1 polymer ?
#
loop_
_entity_poly.entity_id
_entity_poly.type
_entity_poly.pdbx_seq_one_letter_code
_entity_poly.pdbx_strand_id
1 'polypeptide(L)'
;MKRPFVQLLWIAAFLPWLAWSCQPAPAGTENDQLLAKVHNKTLYLSELEGMIPESSSSEDSSLIIKAYIERWVREAVMMYEAERNVPKDLNIDKLVRDYRASLIRHNYEKLLVEQLLDSTVTQQELAEFYELNKDQYQLKEPIVR
;
A
#
# COMPACT_ATOMS: atom_id res chain seq x y z
N MET A 1 -1.38 42.50 52.19
CA MET A 1 0.06 42.13 52.25
C MET A 1 0.24 41.31 53.52
N LYS A 2 0.35 39.98 53.54
CA LYS A 2 1.06 39.03 52.67
C LYS A 2 0.24 37.72 52.63
N ARG A 3 -0.20 37.27 51.43
CA ARG A 3 -0.69 35.90 51.20
C ARG A 3 0.29 35.16 50.27
N PRO A 4 1.49 34.77 50.72
CA PRO A 4 2.44 34.06 49.87
C PRO A 4 2.30 32.53 49.99
N PHE A 5 1.51 32.02 50.94
CA PHE A 5 1.46 30.58 51.23
C PHE A 5 0.44 29.80 50.40
N VAL A 6 -0.65 30.44 49.94
CA VAL A 6 -1.72 29.77 49.16
C VAL A 6 -1.33 29.59 47.68
N GLN A 7 -0.45 30.43 47.12
CA GLN A 7 0.00 30.29 45.73
C GLN A 7 1.00 29.13 45.54
N LEU A 8 1.79 28.78 46.56
CA LEU A 8 2.71 27.63 46.49
C LEU A 8 2.00 26.28 46.54
N LEU A 9 0.80 26.21 47.14
CA LEU A 9 0.00 24.98 47.21
C LEU A 9 -0.67 24.62 45.88
N TRP A 10 -0.92 25.59 45.00
CA TRP A 10 -1.53 25.35 43.67
C TRP A 10 -0.51 24.90 42.62
N ILE A 11 0.77 25.29 42.74
CA ILE A 11 1.82 24.89 41.80
C ILE A 11 2.24 23.43 42.03
N ALA A 12 2.19 22.95 43.27
CA ALA A 12 2.49 21.55 43.59
C ALA A 12 1.40 20.56 43.12
N ALA A 13 0.17 21.03 42.88
CA ALA A 13 -0.94 20.18 42.43
C ALA A 13 -1.01 20.00 40.90
N PHE A 14 -0.36 20.86 40.12
CA PHE A 14 -0.34 20.76 38.65
C PHE A 14 0.92 20.06 38.09
N LEU A 15 1.95 19.84 38.92
CA LEU A 15 3.19 19.20 38.50
C LEU A 15 3.13 17.68 38.21
N PRO A 16 2.12 16.88 38.59
CA PRO A 16 2.12 15.45 38.25
C PRO A 16 1.58 15.14 36.84
N TRP A 17 1.09 16.11 36.06
CA TRP A 17 0.45 15.82 34.77
C TRP A 17 1.39 15.78 33.55
N LEU A 18 2.67 16.10 33.73
CA LEU A 18 3.67 16.08 32.64
C LEU A 18 4.38 14.71 32.47
N ALA A 19 4.08 13.72 33.30
CA ALA A 19 4.76 12.43 33.27
C ALA A 19 4.11 11.37 32.35
N TRP A 20 3.01 11.70 31.66
CA TRP A 20 2.33 10.80 30.71
C TRP A 20 2.55 11.19 29.25
N SER A 21 3.76 11.62 28.89
CA SER A 21 4.17 11.77 27.49
C SER A 21 5.31 10.82 27.13
N CYS A 22 5.25 9.58 27.61
CA CYS A 22 6.07 8.50 27.09
C CYS A 22 5.23 7.68 26.13
N GLN A 23 5.31 7.98 24.83
CA GLN A 23 4.82 7.05 23.80
C GLN A 23 5.83 5.90 23.72
N PRO A 24 5.42 4.63 23.94
CA PRO A 24 6.30 3.51 23.71
C PRO A 24 6.70 3.47 22.24
N ALA A 25 8.00 3.37 21.97
CA ALA A 25 8.50 3.09 20.63
C ALA A 25 7.87 1.78 20.12
N PRO A 26 7.52 1.67 18.83
CA PRO A 26 6.95 0.44 18.29
C PRO A 26 7.92 -0.72 18.56
N ALA A 27 7.45 -1.69 19.34
CA ALA A 27 8.17 -2.90 19.66
C ALA A 27 8.29 -3.74 18.39
N GLY A 28 9.48 -3.72 17.78
CA GLY A 28 9.92 -4.85 16.98
C GLY A 28 9.99 -6.07 17.89
N THR A 29 9.55 -7.22 17.40
CA THR A 29 9.73 -8.53 18.03
C THR A 29 11.15 -8.63 18.59
N GLU A 30 11.29 -9.06 19.86
CA GLU A 30 12.56 -9.03 20.64
C GLU A 30 13.77 -9.74 19.97
N ASN A 31 13.56 -10.41 18.84
CA ASN A 31 14.56 -11.16 18.09
C ASN A 31 14.66 -10.78 16.60
N ASP A 32 14.01 -9.70 16.16
CA ASP A 32 14.05 -9.28 14.76
C ASP A 32 15.27 -8.40 14.46
N GLN A 33 16.06 -8.81 13.48
CA GLN A 33 17.31 -8.13 13.14
C GLN A 33 17.02 -6.84 12.36
N LEU A 34 17.43 -5.71 12.93
CA LEU A 34 17.42 -4.44 12.23
C LEU A 34 18.46 -4.44 11.09
N LEU A 35 18.02 -4.16 9.87
CA LEU A 35 18.88 -4.14 8.68
C LEU A 35 19.27 -2.71 8.27
N ALA A 36 18.32 -1.78 8.31
CA ALA A 36 18.56 -0.38 7.98
C ALA A 36 17.60 0.54 8.73
N LYS A 37 18.00 1.81 8.89
CA LYS A 37 17.16 2.84 9.49
C LYS A 37 17.36 4.17 8.75
N VAL A 38 16.26 4.78 8.32
CA VAL A 38 16.23 6.08 7.66
C VAL A 38 15.20 6.94 8.37
N HIS A 39 15.66 7.95 9.11
CA HIS A 39 14.82 8.78 9.98
C HIS A 39 13.93 7.95 10.91
N ASN A 40 12.60 8.01 10.69
CA ASN A 40 11.59 7.33 11.48
C ASN A 40 11.18 5.98 10.89
N LYS A 41 11.74 5.58 9.74
CA LYS A 41 11.50 4.28 9.10
C LYS A 41 12.64 3.32 9.41
N THR A 42 12.29 2.09 9.74
CA THR A 42 13.21 0.99 10.05
C THR A 42 12.87 -0.18 9.15
N LEU A 43 13.91 -0.83 8.61
CA LEU A 43 13.78 -2.07 7.84
C LEU A 43 14.28 -3.22 8.71
N TYR A 44 13.41 -4.19 8.93
CA TYR A 44 13.71 -5.40 9.68
C TYR A 44 13.89 -6.61 8.75
N LEU A 45 14.51 -7.67 9.27
CA LEU A 45 14.73 -8.91 8.52
C LEU A 45 13.41 -9.63 8.23
N SER A 46 12.43 -9.58 9.14
CA SER A 46 11.10 -10.16 8.90
C SER A 46 10.39 -9.61 7.67
N GLU A 47 10.64 -8.34 7.31
CA GLU A 47 10.05 -7.69 6.13
C GLU A 47 10.62 -8.22 4.80
N LEU A 48 11.69 -9.01 4.85
CA LEU A 48 12.30 -9.68 3.69
C LEU A 48 11.83 -11.14 3.54
N GLU A 49 11.09 -11.68 4.51
CA GLU A 49 10.60 -13.06 4.44
C GLU A 49 9.69 -13.24 3.21
N GLY A 50 9.99 -14.25 2.38
CA GLY A 50 9.28 -14.52 1.14
C GLY A 50 9.76 -13.76 -0.10
N MET A 51 10.74 -12.85 0.01
CA MET A 51 11.37 -12.21 -1.17
C MET A 51 12.54 -13.02 -1.75
N ILE A 52 13.12 -13.92 -0.97
CA ILE A 52 14.26 -14.73 -1.38
C ILE A 52 13.73 -16.07 -1.92
N PRO A 53 14.02 -16.44 -3.18
CA PRO A 53 13.64 -17.75 -3.72
C PRO A 53 14.29 -18.87 -2.90
N GLU A 54 13.56 -19.92 -2.54
CA GLU A 54 14.12 -21.05 -1.77
C GLU A 54 15.29 -21.78 -2.49
N SER A 55 15.43 -21.57 -3.80
CA SER A 55 16.48 -22.17 -4.63
C SER A 55 17.77 -21.35 -4.76
N SER A 56 17.91 -20.21 -4.06
CA SER A 56 19.10 -19.37 -4.18
C SER A 56 20.31 -19.90 -3.38
N SER A 57 21.52 -19.74 -3.94
CA SER A 57 22.76 -19.99 -3.20
C SER A 57 22.95 -18.95 -2.09
N SER A 58 23.81 -19.24 -1.11
CA SER A 58 24.10 -18.31 0.00
C SER A 58 24.65 -16.97 -0.51
N GLU A 59 25.57 -17.03 -1.47
CA GLU A 59 26.19 -15.87 -2.12
C GLU A 59 25.16 -15.04 -2.88
N ASP A 60 24.31 -15.69 -3.69
CA ASP A 60 23.26 -15.01 -4.45
C ASP A 60 22.21 -14.37 -3.53
N SER A 61 21.84 -15.08 -2.45
CA SER A 61 20.91 -14.57 -1.44
C SER A 61 21.45 -13.30 -0.78
N SER A 62 22.74 -13.27 -0.44
CA SER A 62 23.36 -12.10 0.18
C SER A 62 23.40 -10.87 -0.74
N LEU A 63 23.64 -11.09 -2.04
CA LEU A 63 23.62 -10.03 -3.05
C LEU A 63 22.21 -9.48 -3.26
N ILE A 64 21.19 -10.35 -3.29
CA ILE A 64 19.78 -9.97 -3.39
C ILE A 64 19.38 -9.11 -2.19
N ILE A 65 19.70 -9.57 -0.97
CA ILE A 65 19.40 -8.84 0.27
C ILE A 65 20.07 -7.47 0.25
N LYS A 66 21.36 -7.40 -0.10
CA LYS A 66 22.09 -6.13 -0.16
C LYS A 66 21.48 -5.17 -1.18
N ALA A 67 21.18 -5.64 -2.38
CA ALA A 67 20.55 -4.83 -3.42
C ALA A 67 19.17 -4.31 -2.98
N TYR A 68 18.41 -5.13 -2.27
CA TYR A 68 17.13 -4.71 -1.69
C TYR A 68 17.32 -3.63 -0.64
N ILE A 69 18.21 -3.82 0.34
CA ILE A 69 18.48 -2.85 1.40
C ILE A 69 18.89 -1.51 0.78
N GLU A 70 19.80 -1.52 -0.19
CA GLU A 70 20.22 -0.29 -0.87
C GLU A 70 19.07 0.41 -1.60
N ARG A 71 18.20 -0.34 -2.29
CA ARG A 71 17.00 0.21 -2.93
C ARG A 71 16.06 0.81 -1.90
N TRP A 72 15.77 0.07 -0.83
CA TRP A 72 14.88 0.52 0.25
C TRP A 72 15.39 1.80 0.90
N VAL A 73 16.70 1.90 1.18
CA VAL A 73 17.30 3.13 1.75
C VAL A 73 17.13 4.31 0.80
N ARG A 74 17.39 4.13 -0.50
CA ARG A 74 17.19 5.20 -1.51
C ARG A 74 15.75 5.67 -1.57
N GLU A 75 14.80 4.74 -1.63
CA GLU A 75 13.37 5.04 -1.67
C GLU A 75 12.90 5.73 -0.38
N ALA A 76 13.37 5.28 0.78
CA ALA A 76 13.02 5.88 2.07
C ALA A 76 13.51 7.33 2.18
N VAL A 77 14.76 7.61 1.76
CA VAL A 77 15.32 8.98 1.75
C VAL A 77 14.55 9.85 0.75
N MET A 78 14.32 9.34 -0.46
CA MET A 78 13.57 10.08 -1.49
C MET A 78 12.15 10.40 -1.03
N MET A 79 11.45 9.45 -0.42
CA MET A 79 10.11 9.65 0.11
C MET A 79 10.10 10.70 1.22
N TYR A 80 11.08 10.65 2.14
CA TYR A 80 11.21 11.65 3.20
C TYR A 80 11.34 13.07 2.65
N GLU A 81 12.17 13.26 1.62
CA GLU A 81 12.29 14.57 0.96
C GLU A 81 11.02 14.94 0.19
N ALA A 82 10.37 13.98 -0.49
CA ALA A 82 9.13 14.22 -1.22
C ALA A 82 8.00 14.67 -0.30
N GLU A 83 7.79 14.00 0.84
CA GLU A 83 6.76 14.34 1.85
C GLU A 83 6.92 15.78 2.37
N ARG A 84 8.16 16.28 2.48
CA ARG A 84 8.45 17.65 2.94
C ARG A 84 8.24 18.71 1.86
N ASN A 85 8.25 18.32 0.59
CA ASN A 85 8.17 19.22 -0.56
C ASN A 85 6.85 19.05 -1.34
N VAL A 86 5.83 18.45 -0.74
CA VAL A 86 4.51 18.29 -1.36
C VAL A 86 3.88 19.67 -1.66
N PRO A 87 3.40 19.91 -2.90
CA PRO A 87 2.67 21.13 -3.24
C PRO A 87 1.43 21.34 -2.36
N LYS A 88 1.18 22.57 -1.90
CA LYS A 88 0.08 22.87 -0.96
C LYS A 88 -1.31 22.66 -1.55
N ASP A 89 -1.43 22.73 -2.86
CA ASP A 89 -2.66 22.50 -3.64
C ASP A 89 -2.94 21.00 -3.87
N LEU A 90 -1.97 20.12 -3.63
CA LEU A 90 -2.15 18.68 -3.77
C LEU A 90 -2.81 18.08 -2.52
N ASN A 91 -4.10 17.72 -2.65
CA ASN A 91 -4.83 17.02 -1.60
C ASN A 91 -4.64 15.49 -1.71
N ILE A 92 -3.53 14.99 -1.14
CA ILE A 92 -3.20 13.55 -1.14
C ILE A 92 -4.32 12.71 -0.48
N ASP A 93 -4.90 13.19 0.62
CA ASP A 93 -5.98 12.46 1.31
C ASP A 93 -7.20 12.25 0.42
N LYS A 94 -7.55 13.25 -0.40
CA LYS A 94 -8.62 13.12 -1.38
C LYS A 94 -8.28 12.06 -2.42
N LEU A 95 -7.06 12.09 -2.97
CA LEU A 95 -6.61 11.11 -3.96
C LEU A 95 -6.64 9.68 -3.41
N VAL A 96 -6.18 9.48 -2.17
CA VAL A 96 -6.20 8.18 -1.50
C VAL A 96 -7.64 7.69 -1.31
N ARG A 97 -8.56 8.56 -0.88
CA ARG A 97 -9.99 8.19 -0.73
C ARG A 97 -10.63 7.83 -2.07
N ASP A 98 -10.38 8.63 -3.10
CA ASP A 98 -10.94 8.41 -4.43
C ASP A 98 -10.42 7.09 -5.02
N TYR A 99 -9.11 6.81 -4.87
CA TYR A 99 -8.52 5.56 -5.31
C TYR A 99 -9.07 4.36 -4.53
N ARG A 100 -9.21 4.45 -3.21
CA ARG A 100 -9.85 3.40 -2.40
C ARG A 100 -11.27 3.12 -2.88
N ALA A 101 -12.07 4.16 -3.12
CA ALA A 101 -13.44 4.00 -3.62
C ALA A 101 -13.46 3.31 -4.99
N SER A 102 -12.52 3.67 -5.87
CA SER A 102 -12.36 3.02 -7.18
C SER A 102 -12.01 1.54 -7.05
N LEU A 103 -11.08 1.19 -6.15
CA LEU A 103 -10.71 -0.21 -5.91
C LEU A 103 -11.90 -1.02 -5.39
N ILE A 104 -12.65 -0.49 -4.44
CA ILE A 104 -13.83 -1.18 -3.88
C ILE A 104 -14.86 -1.41 -4.97
N ARG A 105 -15.19 -0.38 -5.75
CA ARG A 105 -16.18 -0.48 -6.83
C ARG A 105 -15.76 -1.54 -7.86
N HIS A 106 -14.52 -1.46 -8.34
CA HIS A 106 -14.02 -2.38 -9.36
C HIS A 106 -14.06 -3.84 -8.90
N ASN A 107 -13.62 -4.10 -7.66
CA ASN A 107 -13.65 -5.47 -7.13
C ASN A 107 -15.08 -5.97 -6.91
N TYR A 108 -16.01 -5.08 -6.52
CA TYR A 108 -17.41 -5.46 -6.37
C TYR A 108 -18.08 -5.73 -7.72
N GLU A 109 -17.84 -4.90 -8.73
CA GLU A 109 -18.30 -5.13 -10.11
C GLU A 109 -17.77 -6.47 -10.64
N LYS A 110 -16.48 -6.75 -10.43
CA LYS A 110 -15.87 -8.03 -10.80
C LYS A 110 -16.55 -9.22 -10.12
N LEU A 111 -16.80 -9.12 -8.82
CA LEU A 111 -17.52 -10.15 -8.06
C LEU A 111 -18.94 -10.36 -8.60
N LEU A 112 -19.66 -9.28 -8.95
CA LEU A 112 -20.98 -9.37 -9.55
C LEU A 112 -20.94 -10.04 -10.92
N VAL A 113 -19.96 -9.71 -11.75
CA VAL A 113 -19.73 -10.36 -13.04
C VAL A 113 -19.53 -11.86 -12.85
N GLU A 114 -18.64 -12.26 -11.95
CA GLU A 114 -18.34 -13.67 -11.67
C GLU A 114 -19.55 -14.45 -11.12
N GLN A 115 -20.45 -13.79 -10.38
CA GLN A 115 -21.63 -14.42 -9.80
C GLN A 115 -22.85 -14.46 -10.73
N LEU A 116 -23.04 -13.42 -11.54
CA LEU A 116 -24.28 -13.18 -12.28
C LEU A 116 -24.18 -13.44 -13.78
N LEU A 117 -22.98 -13.45 -14.36
CA LEU A 117 -22.81 -13.84 -15.75
C LEU A 117 -22.68 -15.35 -15.85
N ASP A 118 -23.73 -15.99 -16.35
CA ASP A 118 -23.61 -17.33 -16.92
C ASP A 118 -22.71 -17.25 -18.16
N SER A 119 -21.50 -17.78 -18.05
CA SER A 119 -20.53 -17.81 -19.15
C SER A 119 -20.78 -18.97 -20.12
N THR A 120 -21.77 -19.81 -19.87
CA THR A 120 -22.09 -20.93 -20.75
C THR A 120 -22.91 -20.43 -21.95
N VAL A 121 -22.31 -20.53 -23.14
CA VAL A 121 -23.00 -20.24 -24.41
C VAL A 121 -23.23 -21.56 -25.11
N THR A 122 -24.49 -21.88 -25.41
CA THR A 122 -24.83 -23.12 -26.11
C THR A 122 -24.51 -23.02 -27.60
N GLN A 123 -24.29 -24.16 -28.24
CA GLN A 123 -24.04 -24.21 -29.68
C GLN A 123 -25.23 -23.68 -30.50
N GLN A 124 -26.46 -23.83 -29.99
CA GLN A 124 -27.66 -23.32 -30.62
C GLN A 124 -27.73 -21.79 -30.55
N GLU A 125 -27.51 -21.19 -29.38
CA GLU A 125 -27.44 -19.73 -29.22
C GLU A 125 -26.35 -19.11 -30.09
N LEU A 126 -25.20 -19.80 -30.20
CA LEU A 126 -24.11 -19.37 -31.08
C LEU A 126 -24.54 -19.37 -32.57
N ALA A 127 -25.21 -20.42 -33.02
CA ALA A 127 -25.69 -20.54 -34.40
C ALA A 127 -26.79 -19.51 -34.71
N GLU A 128 -27.73 -19.31 -33.80
CA GLU A 128 -28.80 -18.31 -33.93
C GLU A 128 -28.21 -16.88 -33.98
N PHE A 129 -27.28 -16.56 -33.09
CA PHE A 129 -26.59 -15.27 -33.10
C PHE A 129 -25.81 -15.04 -34.39
N TYR A 130 -25.11 -16.07 -34.89
CA TYR A 130 -24.36 -15.99 -36.14
C TYR A 130 -25.28 -15.68 -37.33
N GLU A 131 -26.38 -16.42 -37.49
CA GLU A 131 -27.30 -16.17 -38.61
C GLU A 131 -27.99 -14.80 -38.51
N LEU A 132 -28.34 -14.33 -37.31
CA LEU A 132 -28.91 -12.99 -37.08
C LEU A 132 -27.95 -11.84 -37.43
N ASN A 133 -26.64 -12.04 -37.27
CA ASN A 133 -25.63 -10.99 -37.43
C ASN A 133 -24.71 -11.20 -38.63
N LYS A 134 -24.96 -12.23 -39.44
CA LYS A 134 -24.10 -12.67 -40.56
C LYS A 134 -23.70 -11.55 -41.51
N ASP A 135 -24.61 -10.63 -41.77
CA ASP A 135 -24.40 -9.49 -42.66
C ASP A 135 -23.36 -8.49 -42.13
N GLN A 136 -23.12 -8.46 -40.82
CA GLN A 136 -22.09 -7.62 -40.20
C GLN A 136 -20.68 -8.21 -40.33
N TYR A 137 -20.56 -9.50 -40.65
CA TYR A 137 -19.29 -10.23 -40.75
C TYR A 137 -18.83 -10.41 -42.21
N GLN A 138 -19.47 -9.73 -43.16
CA GLN A 138 -19.05 -9.75 -44.55
C GLN A 138 -17.70 -9.03 -44.73
N LEU A 139 -16.83 -9.61 -45.56
CA LEU A 139 -15.56 -8.98 -45.90
C LEU A 139 -15.80 -7.72 -46.73
N LYS A 140 -15.11 -6.64 -46.37
CA LYS A 140 -15.16 -5.37 -47.13
C LYS A 140 -14.57 -5.50 -48.52
N GLU A 141 -13.64 -6.43 -48.71
CA GLU A 141 -12.93 -6.65 -49.97
C GLU A 141 -12.81 -8.16 -50.25
N PRO A 142 -12.92 -8.58 -51.53
CA PRO A 142 -12.78 -9.98 -51.90
C PRO A 142 -11.34 -10.46 -51.70
N ILE A 143 -11.19 -11.67 -51.15
CA ILE A 143 -9.88 -12.30 -50.82
C ILE A 143 -9.20 -12.87 -52.08
N VAL A 144 -9.93 -13.03 -53.19
CA VAL A 144 -9.42 -13.68 -54.40
C VAL A 144 -9.09 -12.63 -55.46
N ARG A 145 -7.87 -12.69 -56.00
CA ARG A 145 -7.38 -11.92 -57.15
C ARG A 145 -7.74 -12.57 -58.48
#